data_AF-A0A367JW56-F1
#
_entry.id   AF-A0A367JW56-F1
#
_cell.length_a   1.000
_cell.length_b   1.000
_cell.length_c   1.000
_cell.angle_alpha   90.00
_cell.angle_beta   90.00
_cell.angle_gamma   90.00
#
_symmetry.space_group_name_H-M   'P 1'
#
loop_
_entity.id
_entity.type
_entity.pdbx_description
1 polymer ?
#
loop_
_entity_poly.entity_id
_entity_poly.type
_entity_poly.pdbx_seq_one_letter_code
_entity_poly.pdbx_strand_id
1 'polypeptide(L)'
;MHQGIVEPDKDADSPLREFQSRIYRVASHEDAFLLDITPVKKEYTDLQCMQEISAQHPKIYACSILRDGPTQYLELYIEKDDDDNDLMEHGVVFKKSKLRIFPCKAADATLRFVTVKLSQLPL
;
A
#
# COMPACT_ATOMS: atom_id res chain seq x y z
N MET A 1 19.23 26.37 36.58
CA MET A 1 18.55 26.05 35.31
C MET A 1 18.83 24.59 35.01
N HIS A 2 17.87 23.69 35.24
CA HIS A 2 18.05 22.26 34.94
C HIS A 2 17.61 22.01 33.51
N GLN A 3 18.58 21.74 32.61
CA GLN A 3 18.28 21.15 31.31
C GLN A 3 17.94 19.69 31.56
N GLY A 4 16.65 19.36 31.50
CA GLY A 4 16.18 17.98 31.47
C GLY A 4 16.74 17.31 30.22
N ILE A 5 17.55 16.28 30.42
CA ILE A 5 17.97 15.37 29.35
C ILE A 5 16.69 14.65 28.92
N VAL A 6 16.16 15.03 27.75
CA VAL A 6 15.11 14.25 27.10
C VAL A 6 15.78 12.93 26.69
N GLU A 7 15.42 11.84 27.36
CA GLU A 7 15.83 10.51 26.93
C GLU A 7 15.37 10.29 25.48
N PRO A 8 16.25 9.79 24.59
CA PRO A 8 15.83 9.46 23.24
C PRO A 8 14.73 8.40 23.34
N ASP A 9 13.61 8.70 22.68
CA ASP A 9 12.45 7.84 22.58
C ASP A 9 12.87 6.45 22.07
N LYS A 10 12.94 5.48 22.99
CA LYS A 10 13.42 4.11 22.72
C LYS A 10 12.49 3.32 21.79
N ASP A 11 11.37 3.92 21.37
CA ASP A 11 10.41 3.32 20.46
C ASP A 11 10.66 3.67 18.96
N ALA A 12 11.64 4.54 18.69
CA ALA A 12 11.98 4.98 17.33
C ALA A 12 12.70 3.92 16.47
N ASP A 13 13.19 2.82 17.09
CA ASP A 13 14.08 1.84 16.43
C ASP A 13 13.40 0.49 16.14
N SER A 14 12.06 0.41 16.26
CA SER A 14 11.35 -0.78 15.82
C SER A 14 11.38 -0.86 14.28
N PRO A 15 11.86 -1.96 13.67
CA PRO A 15 11.85 -2.10 12.22
C PRO A 15 10.41 -2.03 11.71
N LEU A 16 10.22 -1.35 10.57
CA LEU A 16 8.94 -1.30 9.88
C LEU A 16 8.51 -2.74 9.55
N ARG A 17 7.25 -3.06 9.84
CA ARG A 17 6.66 -4.31 9.34
C ARG A 17 6.43 -4.17 7.84
N GLU A 18 6.59 -5.25 7.11
CA GLU A 18 6.34 -5.26 5.66
C GLU A 18 5.04 -6.00 5.35
N PHE A 19 4.27 -5.46 4.41
CA PHE A 19 3.04 -6.06 3.92
C PHE A 19 3.01 -6.01 2.39
N GLN A 20 2.88 -7.19 1.78
CA GLN A 20 2.72 -7.30 0.33
C GLN A 20 1.23 -7.30 -0.02
N SER A 21 0.79 -6.34 -0.85
CA SER A 21 -0.56 -6.31 -1.40
C SER A 21 -0.83 -7.57 -2.24
N ARG A 22 -2.01 -8.17 -2.05
CA ARG A 22 -2.45 -9.38 -2.75
C ARG A 22 -3.86 -9.19 -3.31
N ILE A 23 -3.97 -8.30 -4.29
CA ILE A 23 -5.24 -7.95 -4.93
C ILE A 23 -5.25 -8.58 -6.33
N TYR A 24 -6.24 -9.45 -6.58
CA TYR A 24 -6.39 -10.14 -7.85
C TYR A 24 -7.54 -9.51 -8.64
N ARG A 25 -7.27 -8.33 -9.22
CA ARG A 25 -8.26 -7.54 -9.98
C ARG A 25 -7.62 -6.94 -11.22
N VAL A 26 -8.45 -6.81 -12.25
CA VAL A 26 -8.13 -6.03 -13.45
C VAL A 26 -8.33 -4.56 -13.09
N ALA A 27 -7.35 -3.74 -13.43
CA ALA A 27 -7.40 -2.30 -13.23
C ALA A 27 -8.24 -1.62 -14.31
N SER A 28 -8.63 -0.38 -14.05
CA SER A 28 -9.27 0.48 -15.04
C SER A 28 -8.30 0.86 -16.16
N HIS A 29 -7.01 0.87 -15.88
CA HIS A 29 -5.94 1.17 -16.83
C HIS A 29 -4.89 0.04 -16.86
N GLU A 30 -4.37 -0.24 -18.05
CA GLU A 30 -3.21 -1.14 -18.19
C GLU A 30 -2.03 -0.59 -17.39
N ASP A 31 -1.27 -1.50 -16.75
CA ASP A 31 -0.08 -1.21 -15.95
C ASP A 31 -0.30 -0.46 -14.63
N ALA A 32 -1.55 -0.36 -14.15
CA ALA A 32 -1.78 0.19 -12.81
C ALA A 32 -1.23 -0.71 -11.69
N PHE A 33 -0.83 -0.06 -10.60
CA PHE A 33 -0.44 -0.73 -9.36
C PHE A 33 -1.58 -0.72 -8.35
N LEU A 34 -1.77 -1.81 -7.62
CA LEU A 34 -2.81 -1.96 -6.60
C LEU A 34 -2.15 -2.01 -5.22
N LEU A 35 -2.45 -1.01 -4.38
CA LEU A 35 -1.94 -0.89 -3.03
C LEU A 35 -3.04 -1.14 -2.00
N ASP A 36 -2.92 -2.21 -1.20
CA ASP A 36 -3.89 -2.54 -0.15
C ASP A 36 -3.70 -1.64 1.07
N ILE A 37 -4.64 -0.73 1.30
CA ILE A 37 -4.64 0.18 2.45
C ILE A 37 -5.52 -0.32 3.61
N THR A 38 -6.10 -1.50 3.49
CA THR A 38 -6.89 -2.13 4.56
C THR A 38 -6.13 -2.26 5.88
N PRO A 39 -4.83 -2.61 5.91
CA PRO A 39 -4.07 -2.75 7.15
C PRO A 39 -3.91 -1.44 7.95
N VAL A 40 -4.00 -0.29 7.29
CA VAL A 40 -3.72 1.04 7.89
C VAL A 40 -4.97 1.89 8.09
N LYS A 41 -6.15 1.36 7.74
CA LYS A 41 -7.43 2.09 7.77
C LYS A 41 -7.89 2.55 9.16
N LYS A 42 -7.26 2.04 10.23
CA LYS A 42 -7.54 2.47 11.61
C LYS A 42 -6.79 3.75 11.97
N GLU A 43 -5.62 3.96 11.38
CA GLU A 43 -4.74 5.10 11.67
C GLU A 43 -4.73 6.17 10.57
N TYR A 44 -5.12 5.80 9.35
CA TYR A 44 -5.12 6.66 8.17
C TYR A 44 -6.50 6.71 7.52
N THR A 45 -6.92 7.92 7.15
CA THR A 45 -8.04 8.10 6.21
C THR A 45 -7.58 7.91 4.77
N ASP A 46 -8.51 7.64 3.87
CA ASP A 46 -8.20 7.46 2.44
C ASP A 46 -7.41 8.67 1.87
N LEU A 47 -7.78 9.89 2.25
CA LEU A 47 -7.08 11.10 1.86
C LEU A 47 -5.65 11.15 2.41
N GLN A 48 -5.45 10.75 3.66
CA GLN A 48 -4.11 10.69 4.24
C GLN A 48 -3.26 9.62 3.55
N CYS A 49 -3.84 8.48 3.14
CA CYS A 49 -3.12 7.50 2.35
C CYS A 49 -2.63 8.09 1.03
N MET A 50 -3.49 8.81 0.30
CA MET A 50 -3.09 9.48 -0.95
C MET A 50 -1.98 10.53 -0.72
N GLN A 51 -2.03 11.25 0.39
CA GLN A 51 -0.99 12.23 0.76
C GLN A 51 0.35 11.56 1.07
N GLU A 52 0.35 10.42 1.77
CA GLU A 52 1.59 9.67 2.05
C GLU A 52 2.21 9.14 0.75
N ILE A 53 1.38 8.69 -0.19
CA ILE A 53 1.83 8.21 -1.50
C ILE A 53 2.43 9.34 -2.32
N SER A 54 1.73 10.47 -2.46
CA SER A 54 2.23 11.60 -3.26
C SER A 54 3.49 12.23 -2.68
N ALA A 55 3.66 12.18 -1.37
CA ALA A 55 4.88 12.66 -0.69
C ALA A 55 6.09 11.74 -0.93
N GLN A 56 5.88 10.43 -1.04
CA GLN A 56 6.95 9.44 -1.18
C GLN A 56 7.28 9.12 -2.64
N HIS A 57 6.25 9.10 -3.49
CA HIS A 57 6.34 8.70 -4.90
C HIS A 57 5.69 9.79 -5.78
N PRO A 58 6.38 10.93 -6.00
CA PRO A 58 5.81 12.08 -6.71
C PRO A 58 5.50 11.83 -8.19
N LYS A 59 6.01 10.73 -8.75
CA LYS A 59 5.75 10.29 -10.14
C LYS A 59 4.36 9.68 -10.34
N ILE A 60 3.66 9.34 -9.26
CA ILE A 60 2.27 8.89 -9.34
C ILE A 60 1.40 10.10 -9.69
N TYR A 61 0.92 10.16 -10.93
CA TYR A 61 0.16 11.31 -11.42
C TYR A 61 -1.32 11.26 -11.01
N ALA A 62 -1.84 10.06 -10.72
CA ALA A 62 -3.21 9.88 -10.28
C ALA A 62 -3.37 8.62 -9.42
N CYS A 63 -4.42 8.59 -8.62
CA CYS A 63 -4.88 7.39 -7.93
C CYS A 63 -6.39 7.37 -7.74
N SER A 64 -6.96 6.16 -7.68
CA SER A 64 -8.38 5.93 -7.40
C SER A 64 -8.56 5.07 -6.16
N ILE A 65 -9.47 5.46 -5.26
CA ILE A 65 -9.84 4.67 -4.08
C ILE A 65 -10.92 3.67 -4.48
N LEU A 66 -10.65 2.39 -4.24
CA LEU A 66 -11.54 1.28 -4.56
C LEU A 66 -11.82 0.44 -3.31
N ARG A 67 -12.99 -0.20 -3.30
CA ARG A 67 -13.42 -1.12 -2.23
C ARG A 67 -13.98 -2.39 -2.84
N ASP A 68 -13.55 -3.52 -2.30
CA ASP A 68 -14.00 -4.85 -2.68
C ASP A 68 -14.22 -5.70 -1.42
N GLY A 69 -15.47 -5.76 -0.97
CA GLY A 69 -15.82 -6.34 0.32
C GLY A 69 -15.09 -5.65 1.48
N PRO A 70 -14.35 -6.38 2.32
CA PRO A 70 -13.61 -5.80 3.44
C PRO A 70 -12.30 -5.12 3.02
N THR A 71 -11.86 -5.36 1.78
CA THR A 71 -10.60 -4.86 1.23
C THR A 71 -10.81 -3.46 0.67
N GLN A 72 -9.93 -2.54 1.07
CA GLN A 72 -9.88 -1.19 0.57
C GLN A 72 -8.49 -0.94 0.00
N TYR A 73 -8.42 -0.48 -1.24
CA TYR A 73 -7.15 -0.36 -1.96
C TYR A 73 -7.14 0.86 -2.87
N LEU A 74 -5.93 1.27 -3.24
CA LEU A 74 -5.69 2.34 -4.21
C LEU A 74 -5.21 1.72 -5.51
N GLU A 75 -5.81 2.15 -6.62
CA GLU A 75 -5.26 1.95 -7.95
C GLU A 75 -4.39 3.15 -8.28
N LEU A 76 -3.10 2.93 -8.51
CA LEU A 76 -2.06 3.94 -8.68
C LEU A 76 -1.59 3.94 -10.12
N TYR A 77 -1.45 5.14 -10.69
CA TYR A 77 -1.03 5.32 -12.07
C TYR A 77 0.29 6.09 -12.13
N ILE A 78 1.25 5.54 -12.88
CA ILE A 78 2.57 6.12 -13.15
C ILE A 78 2.71 6.16 -14.67
N GLU A 79 3.28 7.25 -15.22
CA GLU A 79 3.57 7.30 -16.66
C GLU A 79 4.66 6.26 -16.98
N LYS A 80 4.52 5.51 -18.07
CA LYS A 80 5.46 4.44 -18.42
C LYS A 80 6.91 4.92 -18.54
N ASP A 81 7.10 6.13 -19.04
CA ASP A 81 8.42 6.73 -19.20
C ASP A 81 9.05 7.12 -17.85
N ASP A 82 8.24 7.24 -16.80
CA ASP A 82 8.65 7.57 -15.43
C ASP A 82 8.73 6.36 -14.50
N ASP A 83 8.17 5.20 -14.89
CA ASP A 83 8.18 3.96 -14.10
C ASP A 83 9.60 3.35 -14.05
N ASP A 84 10.34 3.70 -13.00
CA ASP A 84 11.65 3.16 -12.65
C ASP A 84 11.56 2.01 -11.63
N ASN A 85 10.38 1.42 -11.44
CA ASN A 85 10.08 0.43 -10.40
C ASN A 85 10.27 0.91 -8.94
N ASP A 86 10.47 2.21 -8.70
CA ASP A 86 10.67 2.80 -7.36
C ASP A 86 9.57 2.36 -6.37
N LEU A 87 8.31 2.44 -6.80
CA LEU A 87 7.17 2.05 -5.99
C LEU A 87 7.18 0.54 -5.63
N MET A 88 7.64 -0.32 -6.52
CA MET A 88 7.71 -1.78 -6.30
C MET A 88 8.90 -2.16 -5.40
N GLU A 89 10.02 -1.45 -5.50
CA GLU A 89 11.23 -1.73 -4.72
C GLU A 89 11.18 -1.15 -3.30
N HIS A 90 10.55 0.01 -3.14
CA HIS A 90 10.55 0.74 -1.87
C HIS A 90 9.22 0.67 -1.11
N GLY A 91 8.11 0.45 -1.83
CA GLY A 91 6.76 0.45 -1.25
C GLY A 91 6.42 1.78 -0.55
N VAL A 92 5.22 1.84 0.00
CA VAL A 92 4.71 3.04 0.68
C VAL A 92 4.82 2.87 2.18
N VAL A 93 5.51 3.79 2.86
CA VAL A 93 5.70 3.75 4.31
C VAL A 93 4.59 4.55 5.03
N PHE A 94 3.85 3.86 5.89
CA PHE A 94 2.86 4.43 6.80
C PHE A 94 3.43 4.50 8.21
N LYS A 95 4.07 5.63 8.52
CA LYS A 95 4.82 5.83 9.76
C LYS A 95 3.99 5.60 11.03
N LYS A 96 2.74 6.08 11.07
CA LYS A 96 1.87 5.91 12.27
C LYS A 96 1.56 4.45 12.56
N SER A 97 1.47 3.62 11.51
CA SER A 97 1.18 2.19 11.63
C SER A 97 2.46 1.34 11.70
N LYS A 98 3.65 1.96 11.66
CA LYS A 98 4.96 1.29 11.56
C LYS A 98 4.96 0.20 10.47
N LEU A 99 4.34 0.49 9.31
CA LEU A 99 4.09 -0.46 8.24
C LEU A 99 4.61 0.08 6.90
N ARG A 100 5.27 -0.76 6.12
CA ARG A 100 5.58 -0.55 4.71
C ARG A 100 4.70 -1.47 3.88
N ILE A 101 3.99 -0.91 2.90
CA ILE A 101 3.10 -1.66 2.03
C ILE A 101 3.67 -1.65 0.61
N PHE A 102 3.93 -2.83 0.08
CA PHE A 102 4.31 -3.00 -1.31
C PHE A 102 3.05 -3.24 -2.16
N PRO A 103 2.88 -2.54 -3.29
CA PRO A 103 1.76 -2.82 -4.17
C PRO A 103 1.97 -4.12 -4.94
N CYS A 104 0.92 -4.58 -5.61
CA CYS A 104 1.02 -5.59 -6.65
C CYS A 104 0.60 -4.98 -8.00
N LYS A 105 1.11 -5.51 -9.11
CA LYS A 105 0.60 -5.13 -10.43
C LYS A 105 -0.86 -5.58 -10.57
N ALA A 106 -1.67 -4.74 -11.20
CA ALA A 106 -3.00 -5.16 -11.62
C ALA A 106 -2.90 -6.35 -12.57
N ALA A 107 -3.91 -7.20 -12.53
CA ALA A 107 -3.99 -8.35 -13.40
C ALA A 107 -4.38 -7.93 -14.82
N ASP A 108 -3.84 -8.66 -15.80
CA ASP A 108 -4.21 -8.54 -17.20
C ASP A 108 -5.71 -8.85 -17.39
N ALA A 109 -6.39 -8.04 -18.21
CA ALA A 109 -7.81 -8.19 -18.54
C ALA A 109 -8.16 -9.54 -19.18
N THR A 110 -7.19 -10.24 -19.76
CA THR A 110 -7.33 -11.58 -20.33
C THR A 110 -7.36 -12.69 -19.28
N LEU A 111 -6.99 -12.40 -18.02
CA LEU A 111 -6.98 -13.38 -16.95
C LEU A 111 -8.40 -13.66 -16.44
N ARG A 112 -8.70 -14.95 -16.26
CA ARG A 112 -9.96 -15.41 -15.66
C ARG A 112 -9.76 -15.71 -14.18
N PHE A 113 -10.44 -14.96 -13.32
CA PHE A 113 -10.44 -15.25 -11.87
C PHE A 113 -11.43 -16.36 -11.55
N VAL A 114 -11.00 -17.29 -10.71
CA VAL A 114 -11.84 -18.33 -10.13
C VAL A 114 -11.81 -18.17 -8.62
N THR A 115 -12.98 -17.90 -8.03
CA THR A 115 -13.12 -17.87 -6.57
C THR A 115 -13.06 -19.29 -6.03
N VAL A 116 -12.05 -19.61 -5.24
CA VAL A 116 -11.92 -20.90 -4.56
C VAL A 116 -12.42 -20.75 -3.13
N LYS A 117 -13.40 -21.56 -2.74
CA LYS A 117 -13.86 -21.67 -1.36
C LYS A 117 -13.26 -22.92 -0.74
N LEU A 118 -12.37 -22.74 0.22
CA LEU A 118 -11.80 -23.84 1.00
C LEU A 118 -12.65 -24.08 2.24
N SER A 119 -12.94 -25.34 2.53
CA SER A 119 -13.61 -25.79 3.75
C SER A 119 -12.86 -26.97 4.33
N GLN A 120 -12.91 -27.15 5.66
CA GLN A 120 -12.22 -28.23 6.38
C GLN A 120 -10.69 -28.19 6.26
N LEU A 121 -10.09 -27.01 6.44
CA LEU A 121 -8.64 -26.90 6.55
C LEU A 121 -8.19 -27.59 7.85
N PRO A 122 -7.14 -28.44 7.82
CA PRO A 122 -6.57 -29.00 9.03
C PRO A 122 -6.03 -27.86 9.91
N LEU A 123 -6.31 -27.96 11.22
CA LEU A 123 -5.81 -27.06 12.26
C LEU A 123 -4.32 -27.28 12.51
#